data_AF-A0A8S2SNI9-F1
#
_entry.id   AF-A0A8S2SNI9-F1
#
_cell.length_a   1.000
_cell.length_b   1.000
_cell.length_c   1.000
_cell.angle_alpha   90.00
_cell.angle_beta   90.00
_cell.angle_gamma   90.00
#
_symmetry.space_group_name_H-M   'P 1'
#
loop_
_entity.id
_entity.type
_entity.pdbx_description
1 polymer ?
#
loop_
_entity_poly.entity_id
_entity_poly.type
_entity_poly.pdbx_seq_one_letter_code
_entity_poly.pdbx_strand_id
1 'polypeptide(L)'
;MQGSISWRLSLFLQLVPGIILGILFFPFSPRWLVSQNRDDEAIIVLARIRSDGDTNNPQVQEEYAEIKAEIETEKEVSVNSYAKLLQPPIRRRLVLGVLIQIFQQLTGINAVMYYTPKIFKQAGLSDNSVSLLATGITGVVNVCATIPAILWIDTWGRRPTMIYGAAIMALSMLTMGGLMGSHGKKVLESSNSVTVLLDTQAVKYTIIVFVYMFVAAFAIS
;
A
#
# COMPACT_ATOMS: atom_id res chain seq x y z
N MET A 1 -13.33 28.89 -0.04
CA MET A 1 -14.13 28.36 1.09
C MET A 1 -13.27 28.39 2.34
N GLN A 2 -13.70 29.12 3.38
CA GLN A 2 -12.91 29.48 4.57
C GLN A 2 -12.49 28.25 5.39
N GLY A 3 -11.26 28.32 5.93
CA GLY A 3 -10.42 27.19 6.33
C GLY A 3 -10.87 26.25 7.46
N SER A 4 -12.04 26.43 8.09
CA SER A 4 -12.52 25.48 9.11
C SER A 4 -13.36 24.32 8.53
N ILE A 5 -14.07 24.57 7.42
CA ILE A 5 -14.94 23.57 6.79
C ILE A 5 -14.18 22.70 5.79
N SER A 6 -13.17 23.25 5.11
CA SER A 6 -12.44 22.54 4.04
C SER A 6 -11.75 21.26 4.50
N TRP A 7 -11.07 21.27 5.66
CA TRP A 7 -10.41 20.06 6.18
C TRP A 7 -11.41 19.04 6.75
N ARG A 8 -12.49 19.52 7.38
CA ARG A 8 -13.56 18.65 7.91
C ARG A 8 -14.30 17.94 6.78
N LEU A 9 -14.58 18.66 5.69
CA LEU A 9 -15.23 18.10 4.51
C LEU A 9 -14.36 17.03 3.85
N SER A 10 -13.03 17.20 3.83
CA SER A 10 -12.11 16.14 3.39
C SER A 10 -12.13 14.89 4.27
N LEU A 11 -12.45 15.00 5.56
CA LEU A 11 -12.63 13.84 6.45
C LEU A 11 -14.00 13.19 6.25
N PHE A 12 -15.06 13.99 6.16
CA PHE A 12 -16.41 13.47 5.93
C PHE A 12 -16.55 12.78 4.57
N LEU A 13 -15.83 13.26 3.55
CA LEU A 13 -15.81 12.63 2.23
C LEU A 13 -15.31 11.18 2.27
N GLN A 14 -14.44 10.82 3.23
CA GLN A 14 -13.95 9.44 3.39
C GLN A 14 -15.02 8.48 3.93
N LEU A 15 -16.08 9.00 4.57
CA LEU A 15 -17.22 8.18 5.02
C LEU A 15 -18.05 7.69 3.85
N VAL A 16 -18.08 8.42 2.72
CA VAL A 16 -18.86 8.05 1.54
C VAL A 16 -18.44 6.68 1.00
N PRO A 17 -17.16 6.41 0.65
CA PRO A 17 -16.75 5.07 0.24
C PRO A 17 -16.88 4.06 1.39
N GLY A 18 -16.68 4.45 2.64
CA GLY A 18 -16.85 3.55 3.80
C GLY A 18 -18.29 3.03 3.97
N ILE A 19 -19.29 3.86 3.68
CA ILE A 19 -20.70 3.48 3.71
C ILE A 19 -21.08 2.67 2.46
N ILE A 20 -20.63 3.10 1.28
CA ILE A 20 -20.94 2.42 0.00
C ILE A 20 -20.33 1.02 -0.05
N LEU A 21 -19.06 0.88 0.36
CA LEU A 21 -18.34 -0.39 0.39
C LEU A 21 -18.58 -1.17 1.70
N GLY A 22 -19.43 -0.65 2.58
CA GLY A 22 -19.74 -1.28 3.86
C GLY A 22 -20.26 -2.71 3.66
N ILE A 23 -19.94 -3.56 4.65
CA ILE A 23 -20.21 -5.02 4.69
C ILE A 23 -21.69 -5.40 4.47
N LEU A 24 -22.61 -4.43 4.42
CA LEU A 24 -24.05 -4.62 4.26
C LEU A 24 -24.45 -5.40 3.00
N PHE A 25 -23.61 -5.44 1.96
CA PHE A 25 -23.96 -6.08 0.68
C PHE A 25 -23.20 -7.37 0.36
N PHE A 26 -22.19 -7.75 1.14
CA PHE A 26 -21.33 -8.90 0.82
C PHE A 26 -21.72 -10.14 1.64
N PRO A 27 -21.84 -11.33 1.02
CA PRO A 27 -22.07 -12.56 1.77
C PRO A 27 -20.85 -12.85 2.67
N PHE A 28 -21.09 -13.57 3.75
CA PHE A 28 -19.99 -14.06 4.59
C PHE A 28 -19.07 -14.99 3.80
N SER A 29 -17.77 -14.99 4.13
CA SER A 29 -16.80 -15.87 3.50
C SER A 29 -17.20 -17.35 3.69
N PRO A 30 -17.20 -18.18 2.63
CA PRO A 30 -17.50 -19.62 2.74
C PRO A 30 -16.68 -20.33 3.81
N ARG A 31 -15.37 -20.01 3.91
CA ARG A 31 -14.48 -20.57 4.94
C ARG A 31 -14.93 -20.24 6.36
N TRP A 32 -15.48 -19.03 6.57
CA TRP A 32 -16.02 -18.65 7.88
C TRP A 32 -17.34 -19.38 8.18
N LEU A 33 -18.20 -19.58 7.18
CA LEU A 33 -19.46 -20.32 7.36
C LEU A 33 -19.19 -21.77 7.78
N VAL A 34 -18.24 -22.45 7.13
CA VAL A 34 -17.82 -23.82 7.51
C VAL A 34 -17.23 -23.85 8.92
N SER A 35 -16.45 -22.85 9.33
CA SER A 35 -15.87 -22.83 10.68
C SER A 35 -16.93 -22.66 11.79
N GLN A 36 -18.07 -22.03 11.47
CA GLN A 36 -19.25 -21.92 12.34
C GLN A 36 -20.22 -23.11 12.20
N ASN A 37 -19.84 -24.17 11.49
CA ASN A 37 -20.69 -25.34 11.18
C ASN A 37 -21.97 -24.99 10.39
N ARG A 38 -21.95 -23.91 9.58
CA ARG A 38 -23.03 -23.48 8.68
C ARG A 38 -22.74 -23.97 7.25
N ASP A 39 -22.68 -25.28 7.11
CA ASP A 39 -22.23 -25.98 5.89
C ASP A 39 -23.15 -25.72 4.68
N ASP A 40 -24.47 -25.77 4.88
CA ASP A 40 -25.44 -25.56 3.80
C ASP A 40 -25.33 -24.16 3.18
N GLU A 41 -25.16 -23.14 4.01
CA GLU A 41 -24.94 -21.77 3.54
C GLU A 41 -23.58 -21.60 2.86
N ALA A 42 -22.55 -22.29 3.34
CA ALA A 42 -21.23 -22.25 2.73
C ALA A 42 -21.24 -22.77 1.28
N ILE A 43 -21.94 -23.89 1.04
CA ILE A 43 -22.09 -24.47 -0.30
C ILE A 43 -22.86 -23.52 -1.23
N ILE A 44 -23.94 -22.89 -0.74
CA ILE A 44 -24.72 -21.92 -1.53
C ILE A 44 -23.87 -20.71 -1.93
N VAL A 45 -23.10 -20.15 -0.99
CA VAL A 45 -22.22 -19.00 -1.28
C VAL A 45 -21.09 -19.39 -2.23
N LEU A 46 -20.48 -20.57 -2.02
CA LEU A 46 -19.40 -21.07 -2.89
C LEU A 46 -19.90 -21.34 -4.32
N ALA A 47 -21.07 -21.96 -4.46
CA ALA A 47 -21.73 -22.20 -5.74
C ALA A 47 -22.03 -20.89 -6.48
N ARG A 48 -22.48 -19.85 -5.77
CA ARG A 48 -22.73 -18.53 -6.36
C ARG A 48 -21.44 -17.85 -6.87
N ILE A 49 -20.29 -18.12 -6.24
CA ILE A 49 -19.00 -17.54 -6.65
C ILE A 49 -18.38 -18.29 -7.83
N ARG A 50 -18.49 -19.63 -7.86
CA ARG A 50 -17.75 -20.50 -8.80
C ARG A 50 -18.57 -21.05 -9.96
N SER A 51 -19.86 -21.29 -9.76
CA SER A 51 -20.69 -22.08 -10.68
C SER A 51 -22.08 -21.50 -10.89
N ASP A 52 -22.20 -20.16 -10.79
CA ASP A 52 -23.45 -19.41 -11.02
C ASP A 52 -24.65 -19.94 -10.20
N GLY A 53 -24.38 -20.53 -9.03
CA GLY A 53 -25.40 -21.07 -8.12
C GLY A 53 -25.66 -22.58 -8.20
N ASP A 54 -24.96 -23.34 -9.05
CA ASP A 54 -25.08 -24.81 -9.06
C ASP A 54 -24.33 -25.44 -7.88
N THR A 55 -25.09 -25.88 -6.88
CA THR A 55 -24.56 -26.55 -5.68
C THR A 55 -24.09 -27.98 -5.93
N ASN A 56 -24.52 -28.61 -7.03
CA ASN A 56 -24.17 -29.99 -7.35
C ASN A 56 -22.97 -30.10 -8.30
N ASN A 57 -22.39 -28.97 -8.71
CA ASN A 57 -21.20 -28.97 -9.55
C ASN A 57 -20.05 -29.70 -8.82
N PRO A 58 -19.41 -30.71 -9.45
CA PRO A 58 -18.30 -31.44 -8.85
C PRO A 58 -17.18 -30.55 -8.31
N GLN A 59 -16.88 -29.43 -8.97
CA GLN A 59 -15.82 -28.50 -8.55
C GLN A 59 -16.15 -27.79 -7.24
N VAL A 60 -17.42 -27.44 -7.01
CA VAL A 60 -17.88 -26.77 -5.79
C VAL A 60 -17.83 -27.74 -4.61
N GLN A 61 -18.22 -28.99 -4.84
CA GLN A 61 -18.19 -30.04 -3.83
C GLN A 61 -16.75 -30.41 -3.43
N GLU A 62 -15.84 -30.45 -4.40
CA GLU A 62 -14.41 -30.67 -4.17
C GLU A 62 -13.80 -29.51 -3.35
N GLU A 63 -13.98 -28.25 -3.78
CA GLU A 63 -13.47 -27.08 -3.05
C GLU A 63 -14.08 -26.96 -1.63
N TYR A 64 -15.36 -27.29 -1.47
CA TYR A 64 -15.99 -27.35 -0.15
C TYR A 64 -15.38 -28.44 0.75
N ALA A 65 -15.13 -29.65 0.20
CA ALA A 65 -14.50 -30.74 0.94
C ALA A 65 -13.06 -30.38 1.36
N GLU A 66 -12.29 -29.73 0.49
CA GLU A 66 -10.95 -29.22 0.80
C GLU A 66 -10.99 -28.20 1.95
N ILE A 67 -11.89 -27.21 1.88
CA ILE A 67 -12.07 -26.19 2.92
C ILE A 67 -12.43 -26.84 4.26
N LYS A 68 -13.34 -27.82 4.25
CA LYS A 68 -13.78 -28.52 5.46
C LYS A 68 -12.65 -29.34 6.08
N ALA A 69 -11.85 -30.04 5.27
CA ALA A 69 -10.69 -30.78 5.74
C ALA A 69 -9.61 -29.86 6.33
N GLU A 70 -9.37 -28.70 5.72
CA GLU A 70 -8.42 -27.71 6.23
C GLU A 70 -8.86 -27.16 7.59
N ILE A 71 -10.15 -26.80 7.74
CA ILE A 71 -10.70 -26.28 9.00
C ILE A 71 -10.67 -27.32 10.12
N GLU A 72 -10.97 -28.59 9.82
CA GLU A 72 -10.89 -29.65 10.82
C GLU A 72 -9.45 -29.84 11.31
N THR A 73 -8.50 -29.83 10.37
CA THR A 73 -7.07 -29.86 10.68
C THR A 73 -6.66 -28.65 11.52
N GLU A 74 -7.16 -27.44 11.23
CA GLU A 74 -6.91 -26.23 12.01
C GLU A 74 -7.49 -26.29 13.43
N LYS A 75 -8.67 -26.89 13.60
CA LYS A 75 -9.31 -27.10 14.91
C LYS A 75 -8.50 -28.07 15.77
N GLU A 76 -8.01 -29.15 15.18
CA GLU A 76 -7.13 -30.12 15.86
C GLU A 76 -5.78 -29.47 16.24
N VAL A 77 -5.21 -28.67 15.35
CA VAL A 77 -4.00 -27.88 15.58
C VAL A 77 -4.36 -26.55 16.26
N SER A 78 -5.13 -26.61 17.35
CA SER A 78 -5.62 -25.42 18.07
C SER A 78 -4.53 -24.34 18.26
N VAL A 79 -4.62 -23.24 17.51
CA VAL A 79 -3.71 -22.09 17.65
C VAL A 79 -4.20 -21.21 18.81
N ASN A 80 -4.36 -21.82 19.99
CA ASN A 80 -4.87 -21.12 21.19
C ASN A 80 -3.83 -20.17 21.82
N SER A 81 -2.66 -20.00 21.20
CA SER A 81 -1.61 -19.12 21.71
C SER A 81 -0.75 -18.55 20.59
N TYR A 82 -0.54 -17.24 20.62
CA TYR A 82 0.42 -16.53 19.75
C TYR A 82 1.83 -17.14 19.81
N ALA A 83 2.18 -17.84 20.90
CA ALA A 83 3.45 -18.54 21.04
C ALA A 83 3.63 -19.69 20.02
N LYS A 84 2.54 -20.31 19.54
CA LYS A 84 2.60 -21.36 18.50
C LYS A 84 3.04 -20.79 17.14
N LEU A 85 2.85 -19.50 16.88
CA LEU A 85 3.35 -18.85 15.65
C LEU A 85 4.88 -18.83 15.57
N LEU A 86 5.55 -18.92 16.72
CA LEU A 86 7.01 -18.99 16.82
C LEU A 86 7.55 -20.42 16.66
N GLN A 87 6.68 -21.43 16.57
CA GLN A 87 7.09 -22.82 16.37
C GLN A 87 7.28 -23.14 14.88
N PRO A 88 8.24 -24.03 14.51
CA PRO A 88 8.32 -24.57 13.15
C PRO A 88 7.03 -25.35 12.79
N PRO A 89 6.55 -25.32 11.54
CA PRO A 89 7.12 -24.64 10.37
C PRO A 89 6.69 -23.17 10.18
N ILE A 90 5.72 -22.69 10.98
CA ILE A 90 5.08 -21.37 10.81
C ILE A 90 6.07 -20.23 11.09
N ARG A 91 7.04 -20.44 12.00
CA ARG A 91 8.08 -19.46 12.36
C ARG A 91 8.76 -18.82 11.15
N ARG A 92 9.13 -19.61 10.12
CA ARG A 92 9.81 -19.08 8.93
C ARG A 92 8.90 -18.14 8.14
N ARG A 93 7.62 -18.48 7.99
CA ARG A 93 6.62 -17.64 7.31
C ARG A 93 6.37 -16.35 8.09
N LEU A 94 6.24 -16.45 9.41
CA LEU A 94 6.08 -15.30 10.29
C LEU A 94 7.26 -14.33 10.19
N VAL A 95 8.49 -14.84 10.33
CA VAL A 95 9.71 -14.02 10.25
C VAL A 95 9.82 -13.32 8.90
N LEU A 96 9.54 -14.03 7.80
CA LEU A 96 9.54 -13.42 6.47
C LEU A 96 8.48 -12.32 6.34
N GLY A 97 7.25 -12.56 6.79
CA GLY A 97 6.18 -11.55 6.76
C GLY A 97 6.51 -10.30 7.60
N VAL A 98 7.06 -10.49 8.79
CA VAL A 98 7.49 -9.39 9.67
C VAL A 98 8.65 -8.60 9.03
N LEU A 99 9.67 -9.29 8.52
CA LEU A 99 10.81 -8.63 7.88
C LEU A 99 10.38 -7.84 6.63
N ILE A 100 9.47 -8.39 5.81
CA ILE A 100 8.94 -7.69 4.63
C ILE A 100 8.25 -6.38 5.07
N GLN A 101 7.43 -6.39 6.13
CA GLN A 101 6.79 -5.16 6.60
C GLN A 101 7.74 -4.16 7.26
N ILE A 102 8.76 -4.65 7.97
CA ILE A 102 9.82 -3.77 8.49
C ILE A 102 10.53 -3.10 7.32
N PHE A 103 10.96 -3.87 6.30
CA PHE A 103 11.63 -3.32 5.14
C PHE A 103 10.74 -2.37 4.33
N GLN A 104 9.46 -2.69 4.19
CA GLN A 104 8.49 -1.81 3.52
C GLN A 104 8.45 -0.41 4.18
N GLN A 105 8.45 -0.34 5.51
CA GLN A 105 8.46 0.95 6.21
C GLN A 105 9.84 1.62 6.20
N LEU A 106 10.91 0.83 6.29
CA LEU A 106 12.29 1.34 6.23
C LEU A 106 12.66 1.93 4.86
N THR A 107 11.89 1.68 3.80
CA THR A 107 12.02 2.43 2.54
C THR A 107 11.87 3.94 2.74
N GLY A 108 11.18 4.38 3.81
CA GLY A 108 10.97 5.78 4.10
C GLY A 108 9.81 6.41 3.32
N ILE A 109 8.95 5.61 2.68
CA ILE A 109 7.81 6.10 1.89
C ILE A 109 6.93 7.10 2.65
N ASN A 110 6.62 6.83 3.93
CA ASN A 110 5.80 7.74 4.73
C ASN A 110 6.49 9.08 4.95
N ALA A 111 7.81 9.08 5.13
CA ALA A 111 8.59 10.32 5.23
C ALA A 111 8.55 11.08 3.91
N VAL A 112 8.80 10.41 2.77
CA VAL A 112 8.73 11.03 1.45
C VAL A 112 7.33 11.62 1.22
N MET A 113 6.27 10.86 1.44
CA MET A 113 4.90 11.33 1.23
C MET A 113 4.53 12.51 2.14
N TYR A 114 4.97 12.52 3.40
CA TYR A 114 4.71 13.61 4.33
C TYR A 114 5.51 14.89 4.00
N TYR A 115 6.76 14.73 3.56
CA TYR A 115 7.64 15.86 3.26
C TYR A 115 7.61 16.31 1.80
N THR A 116 6.97 15.57 0.89
CA THR A 116 6.85 15.91 -0.54
C THR A 116 6.37 17.35 -0.77
N PRO A 117 5.30 17.87 -0.13
CA PRO A 117 4.89 19.25 -0.32
C PRO A 117 5.98 20.26 0.07
N LYS A 118 6.73 19.97 1.14
CA LYS A 118 7.85 20.81 1.61
C LYS A 118 9.05 20.73 0.68
N ILE A 119 9.37 19.54 0.18
CA ILE A 119 10.43 19.32 -0.83
C ILE A 119 10.10 20.10 -2.11
N PHE A 120 8.84 20.06 -2.57
CA PHE A 120 8.38 20.81 -3.74
C PHE A 120 8.45 22.33 -3.54
N LYS A 121 8.10 22.82 -2.34
CA LYS A 121 8.29 24.24 -2.00
C LYS A 121 9.76 24.67 -2.02
N GLN A 122 10.64 23.85 -1.42
CA GLN A 122 12.09 24.08 -1.43
C GLN A 122 12.68 23.99 -2.85
N ALA A 123 12.08 23.18 -3.71
CA ALA A 123 12.37 23.09 -5.13
C ALA A 123 11.82 24.28 -5.95
N GLY A 124 11.32 25.34 -5.33
CA GLY A 124 10.94 26.58 -6.01
C GLY A 124 9.48 26.65 -6.48
N LEU A 125 8.64 25.67 -6.12
CA LEU A 125 7.19 25.77 -6.26
C LEU A 125 6.62 26.47 -5.02
N SER A 126 6.90 27.78 -4.89
CA SER A 126 6.58 28.59 -3.71
C SER A 126 5.08 28.83 -3.52
N ASP A 127 4.27 28.66 -4.57
CA ASP A 127 2.83 28.79 -4.47
C ASP A 127 2.22 27.53 -3.80
N ASN A 128 1.46 27.75 -2.73
CA ASN A 128 0.78 26.69 -1.98
C ASN A 128 -0.11 25.85 -2.89
N SER A 129 -0.78 26.48 -3.86
CA SER A 129 -1.63 25.79 -4.83
C SER A 129 -0.83 24.85 -5.72
N VAL A 130 0.38 25.27 -6.14
CA VAL A 130 1.24 24.48 -7.03
C VAL A 130 1.89 23.31 -6.28
N SER A 131 2.29 23.49 -5.02
CA SER A 131 2.81 22.41 -4.16
C SER A 131 1.74 21.34 -3.86
N LEU A 132 0.50 21.77 -3.61
CA LEU A 132 -0.64 20.86 -3.41
C LEU A 132 -0.98 20.10 -4.68
N LEU A 133 -1.03 20.79 -5.83
CA LEU A 133 -1.25 20.14 -7.14
C LEU A 133 -0.15 19.12 -7.46
N ALA A 134 1.12 19.47 -7.24
CA ALA A 134 2.24 18.54 -7.44
C ALA A 134 2.15 17.31 -6.52
N THR A 135 1.69 17.48 -5.28
CA THR A 135 1.44 16.36 -4.37
C THR A 135 0.26 15.49 -4.85
N GLY A 136 -0.78 16.11 -5.39
CA GLY A 136 -1.88 15.39 -6.06
C GLY A 136 -1.40 14.56 -7.24
N ILE A 137 -0.49 15.11 -8.06
CA ILE A 137 0.16 14.39 -9.17
C ILE A 137 0.95 13.19 -8.65
N THR A 138 1.67 13.30 -7.53
CA THR A 138 2.33 12.14 -6.89
C THR A 138 1.33 11.02 -6.61
N GLY A 139 0.14 11.37 -6.10
CA GLY A 139 -0.94 10.41 -5.86
C GLY A 139 -1.44 9.75 -7.15
N VAL A 140 -1.61 10.52 -8.23
CA VAL A 140 -1.97 9.98 -9.55
C VAL A 140 -0.90 9.05 -10.08
N VAL A 141 0.38 9.43 -10.00
CA VAL A 141 1.52 8.60 -10.40
C VAL A 141 1.53 7.29 -9.61
N ASN A 142 1.27 7.33 -8.30
CA ASN A 142 1.15 6.13 -7.48
C ASN A 142 0.09 5.18 -8.03
N VAL A 143 -1.14 5.67 -8.23
CA VAL A 143 -2.25 4.85 -8.76
C VAL A 143 -1.92 4.30 -10.15
N CYS A 144 -1.40 5.15 -11.04
CA CYS A 144 -1.02 4.75 -12.40
C CYS A 144 0.12 3.72 -12.42
N ALA A 145 1.03 3.74 -11.44
CA ALA A 145 2.08 2.74 -11.30
C ALA A 145 1.57 1.43 -10.65
N THR A 146 0.62 1.53 -9.72
CA THR A 146 0.02 0.35 -9.07
C THR A 146 -0.82 -0.49 -10.03
N ILE A 147 -1.53 0.11 -10.99
CA ILE A 147 -2.39 -0.65 -11.93
C ILE A 147 -1.58 -1.69 -12.75
N PRO A 148 -0.51 -1.30 -13.48
CA PRO A 148 0.40 -2.25 -14.12
C PRO A 148 0.99 -3.26 -13.15
N ALA A 149 1.39 -2.81 -11.96
CA ALA A 149 1.97 -3.71 -10.96
C ALA A 149 1.02 -4.85 -10.62
N ILE A 150 -0.26 -4.56 -10.33
CA ILE A 150 -1.27 -5.58 -10.01
C ILE A 150 -1.51 -6.53 -11.19
N LEU A 151 -1.56 -6.01 -12.43
CA LEU A 151 -1.84 -6.84 -13.61
C LEU A 151 -0.67 -7.75 -13.99
N TRP A 152 0.57 -7.29 -13.82
CA TRP A 152 1.76 -8.02 -14.27
C TRP A 152 2.52 -8.74 -13.16
N ILE A 153 2.20 -8.53 -11.88
CA ILE A 153 2.91 -9.16 -10.75
C ILE A 153 2.92 -10.69 -10.84
N ASP A 154 1.84 -11.29 -11.35
CA ASP A 154 1.71 -12.74 -11.49
C ASP A 154 2.63 -13.30 -12.59
N THR A 155 3.04 -12.48 -13.55
CA THR A 155 3.98 -12.87 -14.63
C THR A 155 5.43 -12.59 -14.31
N TRP A 156 5.74 -11.46 -13.65
CA TRP A 156 7.11 -11.06 -13.34
C TRP A 156 7.68 -11.75 -12.10
N GLY A 157 6.78 -12.23 -11.22
CA GLY A 157 7.15 -12.85 -9.96
C GLY A 157 7.50 -11.82 -8.88
N ARG A 158 7.17 -12.17 -7.63
CA ARG A 158 7.21 -11.23 -6.48
C ARG A 158 8.61 -10.87 -5.99
N ARG A 159 9.59 -11.77 -6.16
CA ARG A 159 10.97 -11.55 -5.68
C ARG A 159 11.75 -10.54 -6.54
N PRO A 160 11.77 -10.62 -7.89
CA PRO A 160 12.49 -9.65 -8.70
C PRO A 160 11.88 -8.25 -8.60
N THR A 161 10.55 -8.11 -8.57
CA THR A 161 9.89 -6.79 -8.44
C THR A 161 10.32 -6.06 -7.17
N MET A 162 10.37 -6.76 -6.02
CA MET A 162 10.87 -6.20 -4.77
C MET A 162 12.34 -5.74 -4.86
N ILE A 163 13.21 -6.52 -5.51
CA ILE A 163 14.64 -6.18 -5.62
C ILE A 163 14.85 -4.97 -6.54
N TYR A 164 14.23 -4.97 -7.73
CA TYR A 164 14.37 -3.86 -8.67
C TYR A 164 13.74 -2.57 -8.14
N GLY A 165 12.56 -2.68 -7.52
CA GLY A 165 11.91 -1.53 -6.88
C GLY A 165 12.77 -0.94 -5.76
N ALA A 166 13.34 -1.78 -4.89
CA ALA A 166 14.27 -1.34 -3.85
C ALA A 166 15.52 -0.65 -4.42
N ALA A 167 16.10 -1.16 -5.50
CA ALA A 167 17.25 -0.54 -6.16
C ALA A 167 16.93 0.85 -6.73
N ILE A 168 15.79 1.00 -7.40
CA ILE A 168 15.33 2.29 -7.96
C ILE A 168 15.01 3.28 -6.83
N MET A 169 14.36 2.82 -5.77
CA MET A 169 14.09 3.64 -4.58
C MET A 169 15.39 4.13 -3.93
N ALA A 170 16.38 3.24 -3.76
CA ALA A 170 17.68 3.60 -3.19
C ALA A 170 18.40 4.65 -4.05
N LEU A 171 18.44 4.45 -5.38
CA LEU A 171 19.03 5.42 -6.31
C LEU A 171 18.32 6.78 -6.25
N SER A 172 16.99 6.77 -6.20
CA SER A 172 16.19 7.99 -6.11
C SER A 172 16.44 8.73 -4.80
N MET A 173 16.57 8.01 -3.68
CA MET A 173 16.82 8.61 -2.38
C MET A 173 18.24 9.16 -2.25
N LEU A 174 19.24 8.45 -2.79
CA LEU A 174 20.63 8.92 -2.84
C LEU A 174 20.78 10.17 -3.72
N THR A 175 20.13 10.21 -4.87
CA THR A 175 20.16 11.39 -5.77
C THR A 175 19.45 12.58 -5.14
N MET A 176 18.25 12.41 -4.58
CA MET A 176 17.55 13.47 -3.86
C MET A 176 18.37 14.00 -2.67
N GLY A 177 18.86 13.11 -1.81
CA GLY A 177 19.67 13.49 -0.65
C GLY A 177 20.99 14.17 -1.04
N GLY A 178 21.68 13.63 -2.05
CA GLY A 178 22.94 14.19 -2.56
C GLY A 178 22.76 15.57 -3.21
N LEU A 179 21.69 15.77 -3.99
CA LEU A 179 21.39 17.07 -4.61
C LEU A 179 20.97 18.11 -3.58
N MET A 180 20.12 17.75 -2.61
CA MET A 180 19.74 18.65 -1.52
C MET A 180 20.93 19.00 -0.62
N GLY A 181 21.86 18.07 -0.40
CA GLY A 181 23.06 18.30 0.41
C GLY A 181 24.13 19.15 -0.28
N SER A 182 24.32 18.98 -1.59
CA SER A 182 25.37 19.67 -2.37
C SER A 182 24.96 21.06 -2.86
N HIS A 183 23.71 21.23 -3.28
CA HIS A 183 23.20 22.48 -3.88
C HIS A 183 22.24 23.22 -2.95
N GLY A 184 22.09 22.75 -1.72
CA GLY A 184 21.22 23.35 -0.73
C GLY A 184 21.88 24.55 -0.04
N LYS A 185 21.52 25.76 -0.43
CA LYS A 185 21.84 26.94 0.37
C LYS A 185 20.84 27.03 1.53
N LYS A 186 21.34 26.90 2.76
CA LYS A 186 20.54 27.12 3.97
C LYS A 186 20.23 28.61 4.06
N VAL A 187 19.02 29.00 3.72
CA VAL A 187 18.54 30.37 3.95
C VAL A 187 17.77 30.37 5.25
N LEU A 188 18.24 31.16 6.21
CA LEU A 188 17.53 31.42 7.46
C LEU A 188 16.39 32.38 7.11
N GLU A 189 15.17 31.85 7.04
CA GLU A 189 13.98 32.67 6.93
C GLU A 189 13.72 33.29 8.32
N SER A 190 13.34 34.58 8.36
CA SER A 190 13.21 35.40 9.58
C SER A 190 12.21 34.84 10.63
N SER A 191 11.54 33.72 10.33
CA SER A 191 10.55 33.03 11.17
C SER A 191 11.03 31.69 11.75
N ASN A 192 12.34 31.54 12.01
CA ASN A 192 12.95 30.37 12.66
C ASN A 192 12.79 29.03 11.90
N SER A 193 12.51 29.07 10.60
CA SER A 193 12.49 27.93 9.69
C SER A 193 13.71 27.94 8.76
N VAL A 194 14.51 26.87 8.78
CA VAL A 194 15.60 26.68 7.82
C VAL A 194 15.00 26.17 6.51
N THR A 195 14.92 27.03 5.50
CA THR A 195 14.54 26.62 4.14
C THR A 195 15.78 26.45 3.30
N VAL A 196 15.92 25.27 2.69
CA VAL A 196 16.97 24.99 1.72
C VAL A 196 16.48 25.50 0.36
N LEU A 197 17.09 26.57 -0.14
CA LEU A 197 16.80 27.07 -1.49
C LEU A 197 17.83 26.49 -2.46
N LEU A 198 17.33 25.85 -3.50
CA LEU A 198 18.15 25.31 -4.58
C LEU A 198 18.45 26.43 -5.58
N ASP A 199 19.72 26.65 -5.87
CA ASP A 199 20.16 27.70 -6.81
C ASP A 199 19.80 27.36 -8.27
N THR A 200 19.93 26.09 -8.65
CA THR A 200 19.87 25.67 -10.06
C THR A 200 18.50 25.10 -10.43
N GLN A 201 17.88 25.64 -11.49
CA GLN A 201 16.58 25.17 -12.00
C GLN A 201 16.59 23.70 -12.45
N ALA A 202 17.71 23.22 -13.03
CA ALA A 202 17.89 21.81 -13.36
C ALA A 202 17.80 20.89 -12.13
N VAL A 203 18.40 21.28 -11.01
CA VAL A 203 18.39 20.48 -9.76
C VAL A 203 16.98 20.39 -9.18
N LYS A 204 16.19 21.47 -9.30
CA LYS A 204 14.79 21.51 -8.87
C LYS A 204 13.93 20.48 -9.61
N TYR A 205 13.98 20.44 -10.94
CA TYR A 205 13.22 19.48 -11.74
C TYR A 205 13.70 18.03 -11.51
N THR A 206 15.01 17.83 -11.37
CA THR A 206 15.56 16.50 -11.10
C THR A 206 15.00 15.94 -9.80
N ILE A 207 14.97 16.71 -8.71
CA ILE A 207 14.39 16.24 -7.43
C ILE A 207 12.91 15.87 -7.59
N ILE A 208 12.12 16.68 -8.31
CA ILE A 208 10.70 16.38 -8.54
C ILE A 208 10.51 15.07 -9.31
N VAL A 209 11.28 14.85 -10.37
CA VAL A 209 11.23 13.62 -11.16
C VAL A 209 11.64 12.40 -10.33
N PHE A 210 12.67 12.52 -9.50
CA PHE A 210 13.11 11.42 -8.63
C PHE A 210 12.13 11.15 -7.48
N VAL A 211 11.35 12.12 -7.00
CA VAL A 211 10.22 11.87 -6.09
C VAL A 211 9.17 11.01 -6.78
N TYR A 212 8.78 11.35 -8.01
CA TYR A 212 7.79 10.56 -8.75
C TYR A 212 8.31 9.15 -9.08
N MET A 213 9.58 9.03 -9.46
CA MET A 213 10.23 7.74 -9.71
C MET A 213 10.29 6.89 -8.46
N PHE A 214 10.59 7.48 -7.30
CA PHE A 214 10.58 6.81 -6.01
C PHE A 214 9.18 6.25 -5.69
N VAL A 215 8.14 7.07 -5.84
CA VAL A 215 6.75 6.65 -5.57
C VAL A 215 6.31 5.57 -6.55
N ALA A 216 6.62 5.70 -7.84
CA ALA A 216 6.29 4.68 -8.83
C ALA A 216 7.02 3.34 -8.55
N ALA A 217 8.30 3.39 -8.17
CA ALA A 217 9.07 2.20 -7.82
C ALA A 217 8.51 1.52 -6.56
N PHE A 218 8.09 2.30 -5.56
CA PHE A 218 7.41 1.79 -4.37
C PHE A 218 6.07 1.13 -4.71
N ALA A 219 5.30 1.70 -5.63
CA ALA A 219 4.01 1.16 -6.06
C ALA A 219 4.12 -0.19 -6.79
N ILE A 220 5.28 -0.45 -7.42
CA ILE A 220 5.55 -1.67 -8.19
C ILE A 220 6.19 -2.78 -7.33
N SER A 221 6.82 -2.43 -6.21
CA SER A 221 7.56 -3.33 -5.32
C SER A 221 6.71 -3.94 -4.21
#